data_AF-A0A954NL16-F1
#
_entry.id   AF-A0A954NL16-F1
#
_cell.length_a   1.000
_cell.length_b   1.000
_cell.length_c   1.000
_cell.angle_alpha   90.00
_cell.angle_beta   90.00
_cell.angle_gamma   90.00
#
_symmetry.space_group_name_H-M   'P 1'
#
loop_
_entity.id
_entity.type
_entity.pdbx_description
1 polymer ?
#
loop_
_entity_poly.entity_id
_entity_poly.type
_entity_poly.pdbx_seq_one_letter_code
_entity_poly.pdbx_strand_id
1 'polypeptide(L)'
;MSKLVEVILSEDPATRNTSLESLCAGLGLAELLAEAQELDRFRRRSENLYHRVRALFFLSALHRFVIPQHVGPSDDGRIPFEGHHHLLERRFSESIEDFLDELRGQGPSEAICSALAFAYHQLAFQTLADQVRRSVRTVKGNQWMFRIGHPKDHPLRLHPALLQRDSDQPFPILAETTAVRMDFSHSAWSDIFFLGMDFPEGARVLNVSVDLGVRGRDVAPKPPIECYLRVIDRPVFRLVSVDLATVVEVETIAEMFDFARDYAGLLKAAVIAAGVVPPGMEGSSDSIRTLLEPLVGPGLGLELVSKVNDIPKGSR
;
A
#
# COMPACT_ATOMS: atom_id res chain seq x y z
N MET A 1 12.71 -26.07 20.89
CA MET A 1 12.64 -24.68 20.39
C MET A 1 12.15 -24.77 18.97
N SER A 2 11.18 -23.94 18.55
CA SER A 2 10.67 -23.97 17.17
C SER A 2 11.79 -23.59 16.19
N LYS A 3 12.02 -24.43 15.18
CA LYS A 3 13.06 -24.18 14.15
C LYS A 3 12.77 -22.89 13.37
N LEU A 4 11.48 -22.63 13.10
CA LEU A 4 11.07 -21.44 12.34
C LEU A 4 11.27 -20.15 13.13
N VAL A 5 10.97 -20.18 14.43
CA VAL A 5 11.20 -19.02 15.32
C VAL A 5 12.70 -18.75 15.47
N GLU A 6 13.52 -19.79 15.59
CA GLU A 6 14.99 -19.66 15.66
C GLU A 6 15.56 -18.95 14.42
N VAL A 7 15.14 -19.35 13.22
CA VAL A 7 15.59 -18.71 11.97
C VAL A 7 15.18 -17.23 11.87
N ILE A 8 14.05 -16.85 12.46
CA ILE A 8 13.61 -15.45 12.49
C ILE A 8 14.47 -14.62 13.44
N LEU A 9 14.86 -15.18 14.59
CA LEU A 9 15.61 -14.48 15.63
C LEU A 9 17.13 -14.53 15.45
N SER A 10 17.64 -15.47 14.66
CA SER A 10 19.08 -15.67 14.50
C SER A 10 19.76 -14.47 13.82
N GLU A 11 20.85 -14.01 14.43
CA GLU A 11 21.78 -13.04 13.83
C GLU A 11 22.83 -13.72 12.94
N ASP A 12 23.04 -15.03 13.10
CA ASP A 12 23.94 -15.81 12.24
C ASP A 12 23.33 -15.97 10.83
N PRO A 13 23.99 -15.46 9.75
CA PRO A 13 23.50 -15.58 8.38
C PRO A 13 23.31 -17.01 7.91
N ALA A 14 24.13 -17.96 8.37
CA ALA A 14 24.01 -19.36 7.94
C ALA A 14 22.69 -19.96 8.40
N THR A 15 22.27 -19.66 9.63
CA THR A 15 20.97 -20.07 10.17
C THR A 15 19.84 -19.22 9.58
N ARG A 16 19.98 -17.89 9.60
CA ARG A 16 18.94 -16.92 9.20
C ARG A 16 18.52 -17.06 7.74
N ASN A 17 19.44 -17.38 6.84
CA ASN A 17 19.20 -17.46 5.40
C ASN A 17 18.75 -18.87 4.93
N THR A 18 18.45 -19.78 5.87
CA THR A 18 17.93 -21.11 5.53
C THR A 18 16.54 -20.99 4.92
N SER A 19 16.28 -21.72 3.83
CA SER A 19 14.98 -21.67 3.15
C SER A 19 13.89 -22.38 3.97
N LEU A 20 12.64 -21.95 3.80
CA LEU A 20 11.49 -22.55 4.48
C LEU A 20 11.37 -24.05 4.13
N GLU A 21 11.59 -24.40 2.87
CA GLU A 21 11.56 -25.79 2.38
C GLU A 21 12.60 -26.64 3.10
N SER A 22 13.81 -26.12 3.30
CA SER A 22 14.89 -26.84 4.00
C SER A 22 14.57 -27.05 5.47
N LEU A 23 13.93 -26.07 6.12
CA LEU A 23 13.51 -26.17 7.53
C LEU A 23 12.37 -27.18 7.74
N CYS A 24 11.48 -27.27 6.75
CA CYS A 24 10.35 -28.19 6.76
C CYS A 24 10.69 -29.60 6.25
N ALA A 25 11.84 -29.77 5.58
CA ALA A 25 12.25 -31.03 5.01
C ALA A 25 12.33 -32.13 6.09
N GLY A 26 11.62 -33.23 5.85
CA GLY A 26 11.59 -34.39 6.74
C GLY A 26 10.70 -34.25 7.98
N LEU A 27 10.00 -33.12 8.16
CA LEU A 27 9.00 -32.97 9.23
C LEU A 27 7.70 -33.68 8.86
N GLY A 28 7.10 -34.39 9.82
CA GLY A 28 5.75 -34.94 9.69
C GLY A 28 4.66 -33.88 9.88
N LEU A 29 3.41 -34.21 9.52
CA LEU A 29 2.26 -33.31 9.64
C LEU A 29 2.10 -32.72 11.05
N ALA A 30 2.23 -33.54 12.09
CA ALA A 30 2.10 -33.10 13.48
C ALA A 30 3.20 -32.10 13.87
N GLU A 31 4.43 -32.29 13.39
CA GLU A 31 5.55 -31.39 13.66
C GLU A 31 5.36 -30.06 12.91
N LEU A 32 4.90 -30.10 11.66
CA LEU A 32 4.58 -28.91 10.87
C LEU A 32 3.47 -28.07 11.54
N LEU A 33 2.42 -28.71 12.05
CA LEU A 33 1.36 -28.03 12.78
C LEU A 33 1.85 -27.43 14.11
N ALA A 34 2.75 -28.13 14.82
CA ALA A 34 3.37 -27.61 16.03
C ALA A 34 4.26 -26.40 15.75
N GLU A 35 5.07 -26.44 14.69
CA GLU A 35 5.88 -25.30 14.22
C GLU A 35 5.00 -24.10 13.83
N ALA A 36 3.90 -24.34 13.09
CA ALA A 36 2.94 -23.29 12.75
C ALA A 36 2.28 -22.68 14.01
N GLN A 37 1.90 -23.51 14.99
CA GLN A 37 1.30 -23.02 16.23
C GLN A 37 2.28 -22.15 17.04
N GLU A 38 3.53 -22.58 17.19
CA GLU A 38 4.57 -21.80 17.88
C GLU A 38 4.86 -20.49 17.16
N LEU A 39 4.87 -20.51 15.82
CA LEU A 39 5.07 -19.32 15.01
C LEU A 39 3.90 -18.33 15.12
N ASP A 40 2.66 -18.82 15.20
CA ASP A 40 1.47 -18.00 15.46
C ASP A 40 1.52 -17.34 16.84
N ARG A 41 1.90 -18.10 17.87
CA ARG A 41 2.14 -17.54 19.23
C ARG A 41 3.23 -16.48 19.21
N PHE A 42 4.33 -16.75 18.51
CA PHE A 42 5.47 -15.85 18.40
C PHE A 42 5.09 -14.49 17.77
N ARG A 43 4.35 -14.48 16.64
CA ARG A 43 3.96 -13.21 16.00
C ARG A 43 3.05 -12.33 16.85
N ARG A 44 2.32 -12.90 17.81
CA ARG A 44 1.40 -12.15 18.69
C ARG A 44 2.13 -11.44 19.82
N ARG A 45 3.21 -12.05 20.32
CA ARG A 45 4.03 -11.51 21.41
C ARG A 45 5.19 -10.64 20.95
N SER A 46 5.64 -10.79 19.71
CA SER A 46 6.80 -10.07 19.20
C SER A 46 6.49 -8.58 19.05
N GLU A 47 7.31 -7.71 19.64
CA GLU A 47 7.20 -6.26 19.47
C GLU A 47 7.93 -5.77 18.20
N ASN A 48 8.83 -6.59 17.66
CA ASN A 48 9.59 -6.28 16.46
C ASN A 48 8.73 -6.53 15.22
N LEU A 49 8.50 -5.47 14.43
CA LEU A 49 7.70 -5.52 13.21
C LEU A 49 8.24 -6.55 12.19
N TYR A 50 9.54 -6.58 11.97
CA TYR A 50 10.16 -7.49 11.00
C TYR A 50 9.90 -8.94 11.38
N HIS A 51 10.10 -9.27 12.65
CA HIS A 51 9.83 -10.62 13.18
C HIS A 51 8.37 -11.01 12.97
N ARG A 52 7.42 -10.11 13.23
CA ARG A 52 5.98 -10.35 13.03
C ARG A 52 5.65 -10.60 11.56
N VAL A 53 6.14 -9.75 10.67
CA VAL A 53 5.87 -9.84 9.23
C VAL A 53 6.48 -11.12 8.65
N ARG A 54 7.72 -11.44 9.02
CA ARG A 54 8.40 -12.67 8.57
C ARG A 54 7.65 -13.92 9.05
N ALA A 55 7.20 -13.94 10.31
CA ALA A 55 6.36 -15.01 10.84
C ALA A 55 5.03 -15.15 10.09
N LEU A 56 4.34 -14.04 9.77
CA LEU A 56 3.09 -14.07 8.99
C LEU A 56 3.29 -14.64 7.58
N PHE A 57 4.38 -14.27 6.89
CA PHE A 57 4.67 -14.83 5.57
C PHE A 57 5.08 -16.30 5.63
N PHE A 58 5.82 -16.72 6.66
CA PHE A 58 6.11 -18.13 6.90
C PHE A 58 4.84 -18.93 7.17
N LEU A 59 3.93 -18.44 8.02
CA LEU A 59 2.61 -19.06 8.27
C LEU A 59 1.79 -19.16 6.98
N SER A 60 1.74 -18.08 6.20
CA SER A 60 1.06 -18.07 4.89
C SER A 60 1.64 -19.14 3.97
N ALA A 61 2.97 -19.22 3.85
CA ALA A 61 3.66 -20.18 2.99
C ALA A 61 3.53 -21.63 3.47
N LEU A 62 3.59 -21.88 4.78
CA LEU A 62 3.36 -23.20 5.38
C LEU A 62 1.97 -23.74 5.02
N HIS A 63 0.94 -22.94 5.26
CA HIS A 63 -0.44 -23.34 4.95
C HIS A 63 -0.72 -23.37 3.44
N ARG A 64 -0.01 -22.59 2.63
CA ARG A 64 -0.20 -22.57 1.17
C ARG A 64 0.48 -23.75 0.47
N PHE A 65 1.70 -24.08 0.88
CA PHE A 65 2.60 -24.90 0.07
C PHE A 65 3.11 -26.15 0.78
N VAL A 66 3.24 -26.15 2.12
CA VAL A 66 3.92 -27.24 2.85
C VAL A 66 2.93 -28.21 3.48
N ILE A 67 2.05 -27.69 4.34
CA ILE A 67 1.06 -28.51 5.06
C ILE A 67 0.14 -29.26 4.11
N PRO A 68 -0.42 -28.64 3.03
CA PRO A 68 -1.32 -29.37 2.11
C PRO A 68 -0.70 -30.62 1.49
N GLN A 69 0.63 -30.67 1.29
CA GLN A 69 1.31 -31.86 0.75
C GLN A 69 1.27 -33.06 1.70
N HIS A 70 0.97 -32.84 2.98
CA HIS A 70 0.91 -33.84 4.03
C HIS A 70 -0.54 -34.16 4.43
N VAL A 71 -1.51 -33.47 3.83
CA VAL A 71 -2.93 -33.72 4.01
C VAL A 71 -3.36 -34.70 2.91
N GLY A 72 -4.02 -35.80 3.28
CA GLY A 72 -4.57 -36.72 2.29
C GLY A 72 -5.66 -36.06 1.44
N PRO A 73 -5.95 -36.55 0.22
CA PRO A 73 -7.06 -36.05 -0.57
C PRO A 73 -8.35 -36.24 0.22
N SER A 74 -8.91 -35.13 0.73
CA SER A 74 -10.16 -35.12 1.48
C SER A 74 -11.05 -34.05 0.87
N ASP A 75 -12.17 -34.49 0.29
CA ASP A 75 -13.21 -33.62 -0.28
C ASP A 75 -14.07 -32.95 0.81
N ASP A 76 -13.83 -33.22 2.10
CA ASP A 76 -14.70 -32.81 3.21
C ASP A 76 -14.25 -31.53 3.93
N GLY A 77 -13.22 -30.84 3.43
CA GLY A 77 -12.75 -29.58 4.02
C GLY A 77 -13.79 -28.45 3.90
N ARG A 78 -14.24 -27.90 5.03
CA ARG A 78 -15.15 -26.75 5.08
C ARG A 78 -14.41 -25.48 5.52
N ILE A 79 -14.82 -24.34 4.96
CA ILE A 79 -14.43 -23.03 5.46
C ILE A 79 -15.56 -22.54 6.37
N PRO A 80 -15.30 -22.28 7.66
CA PRO A 80 -16.29 -21.73 8.58
C PRO A 80 -16.89 -20.43 8.05
N PHE A 81 -18.22 -20.32 8.09
CA PHE A 81 -18.95 -19.15 7.59
C PHE A 81 -18.52 -17.86 8.30
N GLU A 82 -18.45 -17.87 9.64
CA GLU A 82 -18.04 -16.71 10.44
C GLU A 82 -16.61 -16.26 10.10
N GLY A 83 -15.66 -17.20 9.99
CA GLY A 83 -14.29 -16.89 9.59
C GLY A 83 -14.20 -16.25 8.20
N HIS A 84 -15.01 -16.74 7.24
CA HIS A 84 -15.10 -16.12 5.92
C HIS A 84 -15.73 -14.72 5.97
N HIS A 85 -16.74 -14.51 6.80
CA HIS A 85 -17.35 -13.19 6.99
C HIS A 85 -16.35 -12.18 7.58
N HIS A 86 -15.63 -12.57 8.64
CA HIS A 86 -14.54 -11.78 9.22
C HIS A 86 -13.47 -11.43 8.18
N LEU A 87 -13.11 -12.37 7.32
CA LEU A 87 -12.14 -12.16 6.26
C LEU A 87 -12.60 -11.07 5.26
N LEU A 88 -13.86 -11.11 4.82
CA LEU A 88 -14.42 -10.12 3.89
C LEU A 88 -14.46 -8.71 4.49
N GLU A 89 -14.70 -8.61 5.80
CA GLU A 89 -14.68 -7.35 6.53
C GLU A 89 -13.28 -6.88 6.94
N ARG A 90 -12.22 -7.56 6.46
CA ARG A 90 -10.82 -7.29 6.79
C ARG A 90 -10.48 -7.44 8.28
N ARG A 91 -11.31 -8.18 9.03
CA ARG A 91 -11.08 -8.59 10.43
C ARG A 91 -10.19 -9.84 10.46
N PHE A 92 -8.96 -9.66 9.98
CA PHE A 92 -8.06 -10.78 9.68
C PHE A 92 -7.65 -11.59 10.92
N SER A 93 -7.44 -10.93 12.07
CA SER A 93 -7.04 -11.61 13.30
C SER A 93 -8.13 -12.56 13.78
N GLU A 94 -9.38 -12.09 13.76
CA GLU A 94 -10.57 -12.87 14.11
C GLU A 94 -10.80 -14.02 13.12
N SER A 95 -10.68 -13.75 11.81
CA SER A 95 -10.80 -14.81 10.79
C SER A 95 -9.78 -15.93 10.99
N ILE A 96 -8.54 -15.58 11.38
CA ILE A 96 -7.49 -16.57 11.66
C ILE A 96 -7.86 -17.41 12.88
N GLU A 97 -8.44 -16.82 13.93
CA GLU A 97 -8.89 -17.61 15.09
C GLU A 97 -9.97 -18.61 14.71
N ASP A 98 -10.99 -18.17 13.96
CA ASP A 98 -12.08 -19.06 13.54
C ASP A 98 -11.54 -20.23 12.69
N PHE A 99 -10.59 -19.95 11.79
CA PHE A 99 -9.96 -20.99 10.98
C PHE A 99 -9.03 -21.91 11.79
N LEU A 100 -8.33 -21.37 12.79
CA LEU A 100 -7.50 -22.16 13.70
C LEU A 100 -8.36 -23.03 14.63
N ASP A 101 -9.54 -22.58 15.03
CA ASP A 101 -10.50 -23.38 15.81
C ASP A 101 -11.04 -24.56 15.01
N GLU A 102 -11.42 -24.33 13.75
CA GLU A 102 -11.81 -25.40 12.84
C GLU A 102 -10.67 -26.40 12.60
N LEU A 103 -9.45 -25.90 12.38
CA LEU A 103 -8.25 -26.73 12.26
C LEU A 103 -8.00 -27.59 13.51
N ARG A 104 -8.25 -27.04 14.71
CA ARG A 104 -8.14 -27.79 15.99
C ARG A 104 -9.24 -28.84 16.15
N GLY A 105 -10.46 -28.55 15.68
CA GLY A 105 -11.63 -29.40 15.84
C GLY A 105 -11.69 -30.56 14.84
N GLN A 106 -11.46 -30.27 13.55
CA GLN A 106 -11.61 -31.25 12.46
C GLN A 106 -10.29 -31.70 11.85
N GLY A 107 -9.18 -31.06 12.22
CA GLY A 107 -7.86 -31.32 11.63
C GLY A 107 -7.63 -30.52 10.34
N PRO A 108 -6.43 -30.67 9.74
CA PRO A 108 -6.07 -29.95 8.53
C PRO A 108 -6.81 -30.49 7.30
N SER A 109 -7.31 -29.58 6.48
CA SER A 109 -7.87 -29.81 5.14
C SER A 109 -7.28 -28.83 4.14
N GLU A 110 -7.38 -29.10 2.84
CA GLU A 110 -6.95 -28.13 1.82
C GLU A 110 -7.72 -26.80 1.94
N ALA A 111 -9.02 -26.88 2.22
CA ALA A 111 -9.90 -25.72 2.36
C ALA A 111 -9.44 -24.80 3.50
N ILE A 112 -9.22 -25.35 4.70
CA ILE A 112 -8.80 -24.55 5.86
C ILE A 112 -7.38 -24.01 5.71
N CYS A 113 -6.48 -24.80 5.09
CA CYS A 113 -5.13 -24.36 4.81
C CYS A 113 -5.11 -23.20 3.79
N SER A 114 -5.94 -23.27 2.75
CA SER A 114 -6.10 -22.16 1.80
C SER A 114 -6.62 -20.89 2.47
N ALA A 115 -7.64 -21.03 3.34
CA ALA A 115 -8.21 -19.91 4.09
C ALA A 115 -7.19 -19.26 5.04
N LEU A 116 -6.47 -20.06 5.83
CA LEU A 116 -5.39 -19.60 6.71
C LEU A 116 -4.26 -18.93 5.92
N ALA A 117 -3.83 -19.54 4.82
CA ALA A 117 -2.76 -18.99 3.98
C ALA A 117 -3.10 -17.59 3.48
N PHE A 118 -4.34 -17.40 3.00
CA PHE A 118 -4.82 -16.11 2.54
C PHE A 118 -4.96 -15.11 3.69
N ALA A 119 -5.57 -15.50 4.81
CA ALA A 119 -5.78 -14.62 5.96
C ALA A 119 -4.45 -14.12 6.56
N TYR A 120 -3.46 -15.01 6.72
CA TYR A 120 -2.11 -14.62 7.17
C TYR A 120 -1.41 -13.69 6.18
N HIS A 121 -1.56 -13.95 4.87
CA HIS A 121 -1.01 -13.08 3.83
C HIS A 121 -1.60 -11.66 3.92
N GLN A 122 -2.92 -11.55 4.02
CA GLN A 122 -3.60 -10.26 4.15
C GLN A 122 -3.20 -9.56 5.45
N LEU A 123 -3.10 -10.27 6.57
CA LEU A 123 -2.64 -9.71 7.84
C LEU A 123 -1.18 -9.21 7.75
N ALA A 124 -0.31 -9.88 6.99
CA ALA A 124 1.06 -9.43 6.75
C ALA A 124 1.08 -8.05 6.05
N PHE A 125 0.31 -7.90 4.97
CA PHE A 125 0.21 -6.63 4.25
C PHE A 125 -0.48 -5.54 5.06
N GLN A 126 -1.53 -5.87 5.80
CA GLN A 126 -2.18 -4.94 6.73
C GLN A 126 -1.18 -4.45 7.79
N THR A 127 -0.39 -5.35 8.36
CA THR A 127 0.66 -5.00 9.36
C THR A 127 1.71 -4.05 8.77
N LEU A 128 2.14 -4.27 7.52
CA LEU A 128 3.05 -3.36 6.82
C LEU A 128 2.40 -2.00 6.54
N ALA A 129 1.16 -1.97 6.04
CA ALA A 129 0.42 -0.75 5.75
C ALA A 129 0.23 0.10 7.02
N ASP A 130 -0.08 -0.54 8.15
CA ASP A 130 -0.25 0.14 9.43
C ASP A 130 1.07 0.73 9.96
N GLN A 131 2.21 0.08 9.70
CA GLN A 131 3.51 0.68 10.00
C GLN A 131 3.74 1.94 9.16
N VAL A 132 3.43 1.91 7.86
CA VAL A 132 3.58 3.09 6.98
C VAL A 132 2.70 4.22 7.48
N ARG A 133 1.42 3.95 7.74
CA ARG A 133 0.47 4.93 8.32
C ARG A 133 0.99 5.51 9.63
N ARG A 134 1.48 4.66 10.54
CA ARG A 134 2.06 5.10 11.82
C ARG A 134 3.25 6.03 11.60
N SER A 135 4.15 5.68 10.68
CA SER A 135 5.37 6.45 10.38
C SER A 135 5.04 7.83 9.79
N VAL A 136 4.06 7.91 8.90
CA VAL A 136 3.60 9.19 8.34
C VAL A 136 2.89 10.03 9.40
N ARG A 137 2.05 9.41 10.24
CA ARG A 137 1.25 10.08 11.27
C ARG A 137 2.10 10.63 12.43
N THR A 138 3.20 10.00 12.79
CA THR A 138 4.04 10.44 13.92
C THR A 138 4.82 11.72 13.62
N VAL A 139 5.08 12.02 12.34
CA VAL A 139 5.73 13.27 11.92
C VAL A 139 4.85 14.46 12.29
N LYS A 140 5.38 15.38 13.11
CA LYS A 140 4.63 16.54 13.65
C LYS A 140 3.92 17.34 12.56
N GLY A 141 4.58 17.58 11.42
CA GLY A 141 4.02 18.33 10.28
C GLY A 141 2.83 17.66 9.59
N ASN A 142 2.66 16.34 9.75
CA ASN A 142 1.61 15.57 9.09
C ASN A 142 0.41 15.30 10.00
N GLN A 143 0.53 15.50 11.31
CA GLN A 143 -0.49 15.12 12.29
C GLN A 143 -1.86 15.74 12.01
N TRP A 144 -1.90 16.95 11.45
CA TRP A 144 -3.14 17.62 11.10
C TRP A 144 -3.96 16.80 10.09
N MET A 145 -3.32 16.19 9.09
CA MET A 145 -4.00 15.40 8.05
C MET A 145 -4.75 14.19 8.60
N PHE A 146 -4.38 13.68 9.78
CA PHE A 146 -5.04 12.54 10.42
C PHE A 146 -6.05 12.93 11.50
N ARG A 147 -6.19 14.23 11.81
CA ARG A 147 -7.05 14.74 12.89
C ARG A 147 -8.27 15.51 12.40
N ILE A 148 -8.34 15.85 11.12
CA ILE A 148 -9.51 16.54 10.58
C ILE A 148 -10.67 15.55 10.59
N GLY A 149 -11.74 15.88 11.31
CA GLY A 149 -12.96 15.08 11.39
C GLY A 149 -14.13 15.64 10.57
N HIS A 150 -14.08 16.92 10.18
CA HIS A 150 -15.12 17.55 9.37
C HIS A 150 -14.52 18.36 8.20
N PRO A 151 -15.06 18.29 6.97
CA PRO A 151 -14.47 18.95 5.80
C PRO A 151 -14.25 20.47 5.94
N LYS A 152 -15.12 21.15 6.71
CA LYS A 152 -15.00 22.60 6.97
C LYS A 152 -13.79 23.01 7.83
N ASP A 153 -13.21 22.07 8.57
CA ASP A 153 -12.04 22.32 9.43
C ASP A 153 -10.73 22.25 8.65
N HIS A 154 -10.80 22.14 7.31
CA HIS A 154 -9.62 22.02 6.47
C HIS A 154 -8.73 23.26 6.60
N PRO A 155 -7.44 23.11 6.98
CA PRO A 155 -6.57 24.26 7.24
C PRO A 155 -5.91 24.84 5.98
N LEU A 156 -5.93 24.13 4.85
CA LEU A 156 -5.28 24.57 3.62
C LEU A 156 -6.12 25.62 2.90
N ARG A 157 -5.44 26.58 2.27
CA ARG A 157 -6.02 27.59 1.38
C ARG A 157 -5.18 27.67 0.13
N LEU A 158 -5.81 27.79 -1.03
CA LEU A 158 -5.07 28.01 -2.26
C LEU A 158 -4.52 29.45 -2.29
N HIS A 159 -3.35 29.63 -2.91
CA HIS A 159 -2.75 30.96 -3.01
C HIS A 159 -3.66 31.91 -3.83
N PRO A 160 -3.91 33.16 -3.38
CA PRO A 160 -4.86 34.06 -4.04
C PRO A 160 -4.60 34.31 -5.53
N ALA A 161 -3.35 34.30 -5.96
CA ALA A 161 -2.99 34.46 -7.37
C ALA A 161 -3.61 33.39 -8.28
N LEU A 162 -3.88 32.18 -7.77
CA LEU A 162 -4.54 31.10 -8.54
C LEU A 162 -6.08 31.25 -8.58
N LEU A 163 -6.63 32.17 -7.78
CA LEU A 163 -8.07 32.49 -7.72
C LEU A 163 -8.43 33.75 -8.51
N GLN A 164 -7.43 34.48 -9.00
CA GLN A 164 -7.62 35.70 -9.78
C GLN A 164 -7.68 35.38 -11.26
N ARG A 165 -8.77 35.80 -11.90
CA ARG A 165 -8.96 35.72 -13.35
C ARG A 165 -9.79 36.90 -13.83
N ASP A 166 -9.60 37.28 -15.09
CA ASP A 166 -10.54 38.16 -15.77
C ASP A 166 -11.84 37.40 -16.06
N SER A 167 -12.98 38.10 -16.09
CA SER A 167 -14.23 37.51 -16.53
C SER A 167 -14.02 36.93 -17.94
N ASP A 168 -14.41 35.66 -18.12
CA ASP A 168 -14.28 34.87 -19.36
C ASP A 168 -12.92 34.21 -19.63
N GLN A 169 -11.90 34.40 -18.77
CA GLN A 169 -10.64 33.63 -18.88
C GLN A 169 -10.63 32.39 -17.97
N PRO A 170 -9.87 31.33 -18.33
CA PRO A 170 -9.55 30.26 -17.40
C PRO A 170 -8.79 30.78 -16.17
N PHE A 171 -8.89 30.08 -15.04
CA PHE A 171 -8.02 30.37 -13.89
C PHE A 171 -6.54 30.12 -14.23
N PRO A 172 -5.61 30.83 -13.58
CA PRO A 172 -4.18 30.57 -13.73
C PRO A 172 -3.80 29.12 -13.44
N ILE A 173 -2.82 28.62 -14.19
CA ILE A 173 -2.32 27.26 -14.07
C ILE A 173 -0.99 27.29 -13.32
N LEU A 174 -0.93 26.54 -12.22
CA LEU A 174 0.34 26.19 -11.60
C LEU A 174 0.94 25.01 -12.39
N ALA A 175 2.16 25.16 -12.87
CA ALA A 175 2.89 24.14 -13.60
C ALA A 175 4.15 23.74 -12.83
N GLU A 176 4.36 22.44 -12.68
CA GLU A 176 5.57 21.85 -12.09
C GLU A 176 6.14 20.83 -13.06
N THR A 177 7.46 20.81 -13.21
CA THR A 177 8.18 19.80 -14.01
C THR A 177 9.19 19.08 -13.14
N THR A 178 9.32 17.77 -13.32
CA THR A 178 10.14 16.93 -12.44
C THR A 178 10.97 15.93 -13.23
N ALA A 179 12.26 15.86 -12.90
CA ALA A 179 13.21 14.91 -13.46
C ALA A 179 12.91 13.49 -12.96
N VAL A 180 13.29 12.47 -13.73
CA VAL A 180 13.16 11.07 -13.29
C VAL A 180 14.38 10.62 -12.51
N ARG A 181 14.21 9.60 -11.67
CA ARG A 181 15.32 8.95 -10.98
C ARG A 181 16.00 7.95 -11.92
N MET A 182 17.32 7.96 -11.97
CA MET A 182 18.15 6.93 -12.60
C MET A 182 19.11 6.34 -11.57
N ASP A 183 19.09 5.01 -11.44
CA ASP A 183 19.98 4.28 -10.53
C ASP A 183 21.26 3.88 -11.25
N PHE A 184 22.42 4.23 -10.68
CA PHE A 184 23.72 3.90 -11.26
C PHE A 184 24.20 2.49 -10.91
N SER A 185 23.76 1.96 -9.78
CA SER A 185 24.07 0.60 -9.37
C SER A 185 22.94 -0.34 -9.81
N HIS A 186 23.29 -1.56 -10.25
CA HIS A 186 22.33 -2.64 -10.58
C HIS A 186 21.51 -3.14 -9.38
N SER A 187 21.55 -2.44 -8.25
CA SER A 187 20.80 -2.76 -7.03
C SER A 187 19.40 -2.17 -7.11
N ALA A 188 18.70 -2.38 -8.23
CA ALA A 188 17.40 -1.77 -8.57
C ALA A 188 16.25 -2.06 -7.58
N TRP A 189 16.54 -2.74 -6.47
CA TRP A 189 15.63 -3.07 -5.35
C TRP A 189 16.36 -3.03 -4.00
N SER A 190 17.43 -2.25 -3.88
CA SER A 190 18.16 -2.11 -2.62
C SER A 190 17.36 -1.33 -1.57
N ASP A 191 16.50 -0.41 -1.98
CA ASP A 191 15.70 0.45 -1.11
C ASP A 191 14.25 -0.05 -0.91
N ILE A 192 14.03 -1.36 -0.97
CA ILE A 192 12.72 -1.96 -0.65
C ILE A 192 12.58 -2.26 0.84
N PHE A 193 11.35 -2.15 1.36
CA PHE A 193 11.05 -2.36 2.79
C PHE A 193 11.65 -3.64 3.37
N PHE A 194 11.52 -4.77 2.67
CA PHE A 194 11.92 -6.06 3.23
C PHE A 194 13.45 -6.18 3.36
N LEU A 195 14.19 -5.75 2.34
CA LEU A 195 15.64 -5.74 2.39
C LEU A 195 16.16 -4.73 3.43
N GLY A 196 15.55 -3.56 3.52
CA GLY A 196 15.89 -2.57 4.55
C GLY A 196 15.64 -3.06 5.99
N MET A 197 14.77 -4.06 6.18
CA MET A 197 14.56 -4.69 7.48
C MET A 197 15.50 -5.89 7.74
N ASP A 198 15.83 -6.67 6.70
CA ASP A 198 16.61 -7.92 6.83
C ASP A 198 18.13 -7.71 6.71
N PHE A 199 18.54 -6.82 5.80
CA PHE A 199 19.94 -6.47 5.55
C PHE A 199 20.10 -4.96 5.29
N PRO A 200 19.95 -4.12 6.34
CA PRO A 200 20.00 -2.66 6.22
C PRO A 200 21.29 -2.13 5.60
N GLU A 201 22.42 -2.80 5.82
CA GLU A 201 23.73 -2.40 5.27
C GLU A 201 23.78 -2.55 3.74
N GLY A 202 23.05 -3.52 3.19
CA GLY A 202 22.87 -3.72 1.75
C GLY A 202 21.77 -2.87 1.14
N ALA A 203 20.93 -2.23 1.96
CA ALA A 203 19.84 -1.39 1.51
C ALA A 203 20.32 0.03 1.14
N ARG A 204 21.26 0.11 0.20
CA ARG A 204 21.91 1.35 -0.25
C ARG A 204 21.76 1.54 -1.74
N VAL A 205 21.33 2.73 -2.14
CA VAL A 205 21.21 3.12 -3.55
C VAL A 205 22.03 4.38 -3.84
N LEU A 206 22.70 4.39 -4.99
CA LEU A 206 23.29 5.59 -5.59
C LEU A 206 22.48 5.93 -6.83
N ASN A 207 21.81 7.08 -6.80
CA ASN A 207 20.94 7.54 -7.87
C ASN A 207 21.14 9.03 -8.16
N VAL A 208 20.59 9.45 -9.29
CA VAL A 208 20.59 10.85 -9.72
C VAL A 208 19.26 11.20 -10.39
N SER A 209 18.85 12.45 -10.26
CA SER A 209 17.75 13.02 -11.04
C SER A 209 18.23 13.37 -12.44
N VAL A 210 17.57 12.82 -13.47
CA VAL A 210 17.93 13.04 -14.87
C VAL A 210 16.75 13.55 -15.68
N ASP A 211 17.08 14.48 -16.57
CA ASP A 211 16.21 14.93 -17.64
C ASP A 211 16.36 14.01 -18.85
N LEU A 212 15.28 13.85 -19.63
CA LEU A 212 15.26 12.97 -20.79
C LEU A 212 15.10 13.75 -22.09
N GLY A 213 15.69 13.24 -23.16
CA GLY A 213 15.53 13.75 -24.50
C GLY A 213 15.85 12.66 -25.53
N VAL A 214 15.08 12.60 -26.61
CA VAL A 214 15.29 11.66 -27.71
C VAL A 214 16.32 12.27 -28.66
N ARG A 215 17.47 11.60 -28.81
CA ARG A 215 18.56 12.03 -29.67
C ARG A 215 18.08 12.22 -31.12
N GLY A 216 18.36 13.40 -31.69
CA GLY A 216 17.99 13.76 -33.06
C GLY A 216 16.56 14.28 -33.22
N ARG A 217 15.73 14.21 -32.17
CA ARG A 217 14.40 14.84 -32.11
C ARG A 217 14.41 16.08 -31.22
N ASP A 218 14.95 15.96 -30.02
CA ASP A 218 14.92 17.01 -29.01
C ASP A 218 16.22 17.83 -29.03
N VAL A 219 16.09 19.16 -28.86
CA VAL A 219 17.23 20.10 -28.85
C VAL A 219 18.08 19.95 -27.59
N ALA A 220 17.44 19.65 -26.45
CA ALA A 220 18.07 19.37 -25.17
C ALA A 220 17.19 18.42 -24.34
N PRO A 221 17.76 17.65 -23.40
CA PRO A 221 16.98 16.93 -22.40
C PRO A 221 16.13 17.90 -21.57
N LYS A 222 14.95 17.43 -21.14
CA LYS A 222 14.04 18.16 -20.27
C LYS A 222 13.41 17.23 -19.22
N PRO A 223 12.91 17.76 -18.10
CA PRO A 223 12.19 16.95 -17.13
C PRO A 223 10.97 16.30 -17.79
N PRO A 224 10.83 14.96 -17.78
CA PRO A 224 9.82 14.28 -18.58
C PRO A 224 8.45 14.24 -17.89
N ILE A 225 8.37 14.49 -16.58
CA ILE A 225 7.13 14.51 -15.80
C ILE A 225 6.66 15.96 -15.68
N GLU A 226 5.43 16.22 -16.11
CA GLU A 226 4.77 17.50 -15.98
C GLU A 226 3.49 17.33 -15.14
N CYS A 227 3.26 18.23 -14.20
CA CYS A 227 2.05 18.29 -13.39
C CYS A 227 1.47 19.71 -13.46
N TYR A 228 0.15 19.79 -13.60
CA TYR A 228 -0.57 21.06 -13.66
C TYR A 228 -1.73 21.07 -12.69
N LEU A 229 -1.89 22.17 -11.95
CA LEU A 229 -3.01 22.38 -11.05
C LEU A 229 -3.71 23.68 -11.44
N ARG A 230 -5.03 23.65 -11.56
CA ARG A 230 -5.84 24.86 -11.72
C ARG A 230 -7.17 24.75 -10.99
N VAL A 231 -7.77 25.90 -10.74
CA VAL A 231 -9.15 26.00 -10.27
C VAL A 231 -10.10 25.86 -11.45
N ILE A 232 -11.25 25.23 -11.22
CA ILE A 232 -12.33 25.08 -12.21
C ILE A 232 -13.65 25.57 -11.63
N ASP A 233 -14.59 25.91 -12.50
CA ASP A 233 -15.91 26.46 -12.17
C ASP A 233 -16.97 25.39 -11.84
N ARG A 234 -16.51 24.17 -11.54
CA ARG A 234 -17.35 23.04 -11.13
C ARG A 234 -16.84 22.50 -9.80
N PRO A 235 -17.69 22.24 -8.80
CA PRO A 235 -17.28 21.84 -7.46
C PRO A 235 -16.99 20.34 -7.37
N VAL A 236 -16.03 19.89 -8.18
CA VAL A 236 -15.52 18.51 -8.26
C VAL A 236 -14.00 18.54 -8.16
N PHE A 237 -13.40 17.39 -7.88
CA PHE A 237 -11.96 17.21 -8.09
C PHE A 237 -11.75 16.44 -9.39
N ARG A 238 -11.26 17.11 -10.43
CA ARG A 238 -10.97 16.48 -11.71
C ARG A 238 -9.52 16.00 -11.75
N LEU A 239 -9.33 14.72 -12.03
CA LEU A 239 -8.03 14.07 -12.20
C LEU A 239 -7.86 13.73 -13.68
N VAL A 240 -6.76 14.19 -14.28
CA VAL A 240 -6.47 13.98 -15.70
C VAL A 240 -5.09 13.37 -15.86
N SER A 241 -4.99 12.26 -16.59
CA SER A 241 -3.72 11.76 -17.12
C SER A 241 -3.76 11.86 -18.63
N VAL A 242 -2.89 12.70 -19.18
CA VAL A 242 -2.79 12.94 -20.62
C VAL A 242 -2.27 11.70 -21.34
N ASP A 243 -1.23 11.08 -20.77
CA ASP A 243 -0.56 9.89 -21.30
C ASP A 243 -1.46 8.65 -21.28
N LEU A 244 -2.32 8.50 -20.27
CA LEU A 244 -3.32 7.42 -20.21
C LEU A 244 -4.66 7.80 -20.85
N ALA A 245 -4.77 8.97 -21.47
CA ALA A 245 -6.02 9.51 -22.03
C ALA A 245 -7.23 9.36 -21.08
N THR A 246 -7.01 9.60 -19.78
CA THR A 246 -7.97 9.32 -18.71
C THR A 246 -8.40 10.62 -18.03
N VAL A 247 -9.71 10.79 -17.85
CA VAL A 247 -10.31 11.88 -17.09
C VAL A 247 -11.28 11.29 -16.09
N VAL A 248 -11.14 11.64 -14.82
CA VAL A 248 -12.01 11.22 -13.73
C VAL A 248 -12.47 12.46 -12.97
N GLU A 249 -13.77 12.63 -12.79
CA GLU A 249 -14.33 13.63 -11.88
C GLU A 249 -14.74 12.92 -10.60
N VAL A 250 -14.12 13.31 -9.49
CA VAL A 250 -14.42 12.78 -8.15
C VAL A 250 -15.43 13.73 -7.50
N GLU A 251 -16.56 13.20 -7.04
CA GLU A 251 -17.65 14.01 -6.45
C GLU A 251 -17.82 13.75 -4.95
N THR A 252 -17.34 12.61 -4.45
CA THR A 252 -17.42 12.24 -3.04
C THR A 252 -16.02 12.01 -2.45
N ILE A 253 -15.89 12.18 -1.14
CA ILE A 253 -14.63 11.87 -0.45
C ILE A 253 -14.30 10.38 -0.56
N ALA A 254 -15.29 9.50 -0.41
CA ALA A 254 -15.10 8.05 -0.51
C ALA A 254 -14.48 7.62 -1.86
N GLU A 255 -14.91 8.21 -2.97
CA GLU A 255 -14.36 7.93 -4.30
C GLU A 255 -12.87 8.31 -4.44
N MET A 256 -12.39 9.30 -3.68
CA MET A 256 -10.97 9.66 -3.65
C MET A 256 -10.11 8.56 -3.02
N PHE A 257 -10.64 7.78 -2.08
CA PHE A 257 -9.95 6.66 -1.43
C PHE A 257 -10.16 5.31 -2.16
N ASP A 258 -11.01 5.26 -3.18
CA ASP A 258 -11.20 4.07 -4.01
C ASP A 258 -10.19 4.04 -5.17
N PHE A 259 -9.01 3.49 -4.89
CA PHE A 259 -7.92 3.35 -5.87
C PHE A 259 -8.19 2.34 -6.98
N ALA A 260 -9.15 1.43 -6.80
CA ALA A 260 -9.42 0.35 -7.75
C ALA A 260 -10.51 0.71 -8.78
N ARG A 261 -11.27 1.77 -8.52
CA ARG A 261 -12.38 2.24 -9.38
C ARG A 261 -11.96 2.62 -10.79
N ASP A 262 -10.78 3.20 -10.95
CA ASP A 262 -10.33 3.84 -12.19
C ASP A 262 -8.80 3.87 -12.31
N TYR A 263 -8.30 4.32 -13.46
CA TYR A 263 -6.86 4.42 -13.74
C TYR A 263 -6.19 5.67 -13.12
N ALA A 264 -6.89 6.48 -12.33
CA ALA A 264 -6.34 7.68 -11.69
C ALA A 264 -5.79 7.42 -10.27
N GLY A 265 -5.61 6.16 -9.86
CA GLY A 265 -5.16 5.79 -8.51
C GLY A 265 -3.88 6.51 -8.04
N LEU A 266 -2.89 6.75 -8.92
CA LEU A 266 -1.69 7.51 -8.57
C LEU A 266 -1.99 8.99 -8.30
N LEU A 267 -2.90 9.60 -9.07
CA LEU A 267 -3.31 10.99 -8.85
C LEU A 267 -4.13 11.12 -7.57
N LYS A 268 -5.03 10.17 -7.29
CA LYS A 268 -5.73 10.08 -6.01
C LYS A 268 -4.73 10.01 -4.84
N ALA A 269 -3.72 9.15 -4.95
CA ALA A 269 -2.68 9.02 -3.93
C ALA A 269 -1.90 10.33 -3.74
N ALA A 270 -1.58 11.05 -4.82
CA ALA A 270 -0.90 12.34 -4.75
C ALA A 270 -1.75 13.41 -4.04
N VAL A 271 -3.05 13.48 -4.36
CA VAL A 271 -4.00 14.40 -3.70
C VAL A 271 -4.13 14.10 -2.21
N ILE A 272 -4.19 12.81 -1.84
CA ILE A 272 -4.24 12.38 -0.44
C ILE A 272 -2.94 12.68 0.29
N ALA A 273 -1.79 12.37 -0.32
CA ALA A 273 -0.47 12.58 0.25
C ALA A 273 -0.14 14.08 0.45
N ALA A 274 -0.62 14.94 -0.45
CA ALA A 274 -0.52 16.40 -0.31
C ALA A 274 -1.44 16.97 0.80
N GLY A 275 -2.32 16.15 1.37
CA GLY A 275 -3.29 16.57 2.39
C GLY A 275 -4.44 17.40 1.84
N VAL A 276 -4.60 17.49 0.52
CA VAL A 276 -5.73 18.18 -0.11
C VAL A 276 -7.02 17.38 0.10
N VAL A 277 -6.96 16.04 0.07
CA VAL A 277 -8.02 15.19 0.64
C VAL A 277 -7.37 14.36 1.76
N PRO A 278 -7.36 14.86 3.00
CA PRO A 278 -6.51 14.33 4.06
C PRO A 278 -6.97 12.93 4.53
N PRO A 279 -6.05 12.01 4.90
CA PRO A 279 -6.40 10.65 5.35
C PRO A 279 -7.39 10.57 6.52
N GLY A 280 -7.48 11.59 7.37
CA GLY A 280 -8.49 11.66 8.44
C GLY A 280 -9.94 11.63 7.93
N MET A 281 -10.15 11.87 6.63
CA MET A 281 -11.44 11.81 5.94
C MET A 281 -11.75 10.44 5.32
N GLU A 282 -10.84 9.46 5.41
CA GLU A 282 -11.07 8.11 4.90
C GLU A 282 -12.33 7.50 5.56
N GLY A 283 -13.28 7.07 4.75
CA GLY A 283 -14.58 6.56 5.21
C GLY A 283 -15.68 7.61 5.37
N SER A 284 -15.40 8.90 5.13
CA SER A 284 -16.47 9.92 5.07
C SER A 284 -17.36 9.72 3.85
N SER A 285 -18.68 9.92 4.05
CA SER A 285 -19.69 9.96 2.99
C SER A 285 -19.97 11.39 2.48
N ASP A 286 -19.24 12.38 2.97
CA ASP A 286 -19.41 13.78 2.57
C ASP A 286 -19.01 14.00 1.10
N SER A 287 -19.58 15.07 0.53
CA SER A 287 -19.23 15.51 -0.82
C SER A 287 -17.85 16.15 -0.87
N ILE A 288 -17.17 15.99 -2.00
CA ILE A 288 -15.90 16.68 -2.27
C ILE A 288 -16.09 18.20 -2.28
N ARG A 289 -17.27 18.68 -2.70
CA ARG A 289 -17.63 20.09 -2.72
C ARG A 289 -17.43 20.71 -1.34
N THR A 290 -17.99 20.10 -0.30
CA THR A 290 -17.90 20.61 1.08
C THR A 290 -16.46 20.73 1.56
N LEU A 291 -15.59 19.85 1.07
CA LEU A 291 -14.17 19.87 1.35
C LEU A 291 -13.42 20.96 0.55
N LEU A 292 -13.81 21.20 -0.70
CA LEU A 292 -13.18 22.18 -1.59
C LEU A 292 -13.60 23.63 -1.32
N GLU A 293 -14.83 23.86 -0.85
CA GLU A 293 -15.34 25.19 -0.51
C GLU A 293 -14.37 26.03 0.35
N PRO A 294 -13.84 25.53 1.49
CA PRO A 294 -12.86 26.29 2.27
C PRO A 294 -11.53 26.49 1.54
N LEU A 295 -11.15 25.65 0.56
CA LEU A 295 -9.85 25.69 -0.12
C LEU A 295 -9.82 26.70 -1.26
N VAL A 296 -10.86 26.67 -2.10
CA VAL A 296 -10.92 27.42 -3.36
C VAL A 296 -12.11 28.37 -3.45
N GLY A 297 -13.08 28.27 -2.54
CA GLY A 297 -14.29 29.09 -2.54
C GLY A 297 -15.54 28.36 -3.05
N PRO A 298 -16.73 28.98 -2.88
CA PRO A 298 -18.01 28.34 -3.17
C PRO A 298 -18.21 28.05 -4.66
N GLY A 299 -18.71 26.85 -4.97
CA GLY A 299 -19.02 26.43 -6.35
C GLY A 299 -17.80 26.14 -7.23
N LEU A 300 -16.59 26.31 -6.71
CA LEU A 300 -15.34 26.06 -7.42
C LEU A 300 -14.79 24.67 -7.06
N GLY A 301 -13.94 24.15 -7.95
CA GLY A 301 -13.22 22.90 -7.72
C GLY A 301 -11.79 22.96 -8.22
N LEU A 302 -11.12 21.82 -8.23
CA LEU A 302 -9.73 21.69 -8.63
C LEU A 302 -9.60 20.69 -9.77
N GLU A 303 -8.69 20.98 -10.69
CA GLU A 303 -8.24 20.05 -11.71
C GLU A 303 -6.74 19.81 -11.56
N LEU A 304 -6.36 18.55 -11.35
CA LEU A 304 -4.98 18.08 -11.37
C LEU A 304 -4.74 17.28 -12.65
N VAL A 305 -3.78 17.73 -13.44
CA VAL A 305 -3.36 17.09 -14.68
C VAL A 305 -1.94 16.57 -14.51
N SER A 306 -1.70 15.33 -14.92
CA SER A 306 -0.35 14.78 -15.08
C SER A 306 -0.12 14.38 -16.52
N LYS A 307 1.13 14.51 -16.93
CA LYS A 307 1.63 14.13 -18.25
C LYS A 307 3.04 13.62 -18.11
N VAL A 308 3.24 12.34 -18.43
CA VAL A 308 4.57 11.73 -18.52
C VAL A 308 4.94 11.59 -19.99
N ASN A 309 6.00 12.26 -20.41
CA ASN A 309 6.43 12.25 -21.81
C ASN A 309 7.28 11.02 -22.13
N ASP A 310 6.89 10.24 -23.14
CA ASP A 310 7.72 9.22 -23.79
C ASP A 310 8.33 8.15 -22.87
N ILE A 311 7.73 7.90 -21.70
CA ILE A 311 8.12 6.82 -20.78
C ILE A 311 6.98 5.80 -20.70
N PRO A 312 7.18 4.54 -21.10
CA PRO A 312 6.15 3.53 -20.98
C PRO A 312 5.86 3.18 -19.52
N LYS A 313 4.61 2.77 -19.26
CA LYS A 313 4.21 2.26 -17.94
C LYS A 313 5.07 1.05 -17.57
N GLY A 314 5.67 1.08 -16.38
CA GLY A 314 6.54 0.01 -15.90
C GLY A 314 8.02 0.17 -16.24
N SER A 315 8.43 1.31 -16.82
CA SER A 315 9.83 1.73 -16.79
C SER A 315 10.33 1.74 -15.34
N ARG A 316 11.41 1.00 -15.10
CA ARG A 316 12.15 0.91 -13.83
C ARG A 316 13.49 1.58 -13.98
#